data_AF-A0AAB0AAR0-F1
#
_entry.id   AF-A0AAB0AAR0-F1
#
_cell.length_a   1.000
_cell.length_b   1.000
_cell.length_c   1.000
_cell.angle_alpha   90.00
_cell.angle_beta   90.00
_cell.angle_gamma   90.00
#
_symmetry.space_group_name_H-M   'P 1'
#
loop_
_entity.id
_entity.type
_entity.pdbx_description
1 polymer ?
#
loop_
_entity_poly.entity_id
_entity_poly.type
_entity_poly.pdbx_seq_one_letter_code
_entity_poly.pdbx_strand_id
1 'polypeptide(L)'
;MRQHSSPSAQHMMLAMNGWSTLLLIPALFITGEAMEFIAFATKYPQMLGHLATLALAGALGQLFIFMMVSSFGALACSVVTTTRKFFTVLCSVLLFGNSLSSRQWMGAVLVFTGLFADMFFGKKGAAAGKSPPKSKEKSEINGLLK
;
A
#
# COMPACT_ATOMS: atom_id res chain seq x y z
N MET A 1 25.02 -16.50 -6.48
CA MET A 1 24.70 -15.41 -7.43
C MET A 1 23.21 -15.02 -7.34
N ARG A 2 22.80 -14.24 -6.33
CA ARG A 2 21.42 -13.69 -6.22
C ARG A 2 21.45 -12.27 -5.64
N GLN A 3 22.30 -11.41 -6.22
CA GLN A 3 22.48 -10.03 -5.74
C GLN A 3 22.27 -8.95 -6.81
N HIS A 4 21.74 -9.26 -8.00
CA HIS A 4 21.64 -8.26 -9.06
C HIS A 4 20.26 -8.24 -9.71
N SER A 5 19.36 -7.46 -9.10
CA SER A 5 18.26 -6.69 -9.72
C SER A 5 17.08 -6.65 -8.74
N SER A 6 17.13 -5.74 -7.77
CA SER A 6 15.87 -5.26 -7.18
C SER A 6 15.01 -4.75 -8.34
N PRO A 7 13.78 -5.28 -8.55
CA PRO A 7 12.96 -4.85 -9.67
C PRO A 7 12.76 -3.34 -9.58
N SER A 8 12.95 -2.66 -10.71
CA SER A 8 12.74 -1.20 -10.79
C SER A 8 11.33 -0.86 -10.30
N ALA A 9 11.20 0.23 -9.54
CA ALA A 9 9.93 0.71 -9.00
C ALA A 9 8.81 0.75 -10.07
N GLN A 10 9.16 1.12 -11.30
CA GLN A 10 8.22 1.19 -12.41
C GLN A 10 7.73 -0.20 -12.85
N HIS A 11 8.60 -1.22 -12.84
CA HIS A 11 8.20 -2.59 -13.16
C HIS A 11 7.30 -3.18 -12.08
N MET A 12 7.57 -2.86 -10.81
CA MET A 12 6.69 -3.25 -9.69
C MET A 12 5.30 -2.60 -9.82
N MET A 13 5.26 -1.31 -10.14
CA MET A 13 4.02 -0.56 -10.34
C MET A 13 3.20 -1.09 -11.52
N LEU A 14 3.84 -1.34 -12.66
CA LEU A 14 3.17 -1.87 -13.85
C LEU A 14 2.61 -3.27 -13.60
N ALA A 15 3.41 -4.17 -13.00
CA ALA A 15 2.97 -5.53 -12.70
C ALA A 15 1.81 -5.55 -11.71
N MET A 16 1.85 -4.71 -10.67
CA MET A 16 0.77 -4.64 -9.68
C MET A 16 -0.53 -4.12 -10.29
N ASN A 17 -0.47 -2.98 -11.00
CA ASN A 17 -1.66 -2.41 -11.64
C ASN A 17 -2.21 -3.33 -12.76
N GLY A 18 -1.34 -4.04 -13.48
CA GLY A 18 -1.74 -5.01 -14.50
C GLY A 18 -2.51 -6.20 -13.91
N TRP A 19 -1.95 -6.85 -12.89
CA TRP A 19 -2.64 -7.95 -12.20
C TRP A 19 -3.93 -7.51 -11.52
N SER A 20 -3.96 -6.34 -10.88
CA SER A 20 -5.19 -5.79 -10.29
C SER A 20 -6.28 -5.59 -11.34
N THR A 21 -5.94 -5.06 -12.51
CA THR A 21 -6.91 -4.85 -13.60
C THR A 21 -7.46 -6.18 -14.11
N LEU A 22 -6.60 -7.19 -14.32
CA LEU A 22 -7.01 -8.52 -14.76
C LEU A 22 -7.98 -9.20 -13.78
N LEU A 23 -7.75 -9.05 -12.47
CA LEU A 23 -8.62 -9.63 -11.45
C LEU A 23 -9.94 -8.87 -11.27
N LEU A 24 -9.94 -7.55 -11.48
CA LEU A 24 -11.12 -6.71 -11.28
C LEU A 24 -12.10 -6.76 -12.46
N ILE A 25 -11.62 -7.00 -13.70
CA ILE A 25 -12.49 -7.04 -14.89
C ILE A 25 -13.63 -8.06 -14.72
N PRO A 26 -13.38 -9.35 -14.39
CA PRO A 26 -14.46 -10.31 -14.20
C PRO A 26 -15.39 -9.92 -13.04
N ALA A 27 -14.84 -9.40 -11.93
CA ALA A 27 -15.64 -8.97 -10.79
C ALA A 27 -16.60 -7.83 -11.13
N LEU A 28 -16.16 -6.89 -11.97
CA LEU A 28 -16.98 -5.77 -12.46
C LEU A 28 -18.17 -6.25 -13.29
N PHE A 29 -18.00 -7.29 -14.10
CA PHE A 29 -19.09 -7.86 -14.90
C PHE A 29 -20.03 -8.73 -14.07
N ILE A 30 -19.51 -9.51 -13.11
CA ILE A 30 -20.33 -10.37 -12.23
C ILE A 30 -21.24 -9.54 -11.33
N THR A 31 -20.75 -8.41 -10.81
CA THR A 31 -21.52 -7.52 -9.93
C THR A 31 -22.53 -6.65 -10.69
N GLY A 32 -22.36 -6.47 -12.00
CA GLY A 32 -23.22 -5.61 -12.83
C GLY A 32 -22.90 -4.12 -12.74
N GLU A 33 -21.95 -3.72 -11.89
CA GLU A 33 -21.59 -2.32 -11.65
C GLU A 33 -21.06 -1.60 -12.89
N ALA A 34 -20.55 -2.34 -13.89
CA ALA A 34 -20.14 -1.75 -15.17
C ALA A 34 -21.25 -0.93 -15.84
N MET A 35 -22.47 -1.48 -15.88
CA MET A 35 -23.59 -0.85 -16.58
C MET A 35 -24.12 0.35 -15.80
N GLU A 36 -24.15 0.25 -14.47
CA GLU A 36 -24.50 1.36 -13.58
C GLU A 36 -23.50 2.51 -13.70
N PHE A 37 -22.21 2.20 -13.74
CA PHE A 37 -21.15 3.20 -13.94
C PHE A 37 -21.29 3.91 -15.28
N ILE A 38 -21.55 3.19 -16.37
CA ILE A 38 -21.75 3.81 -17.70
C ILE A 38 -22.98 4.73 -17.70
N ALA A 39 -24.10 4.29 -17.11
CA ALA A 39 -25.30 5.11 -16.99
C ALA A 39 -25.05 6.37 -16.14
N PHE A 40 -24.28 6.24 -15.06
CA PHE A 40 -23.89 7.38 -14.22
C PHE A 40 -22.93 8.34 -14.94
N ALA A 41 -21.92 7.82 -15.64
CA ALA A 41 -20.92 8.61 -16.35
C ALA A 41 -21.51 9.39 -17.53
N THR A 42 -22.49 8.80 -18.24
CA THR A 42 -23.20 9.51 -19.32
C THR A 42 -24.13 10.60 -18.77
N LYS A 43 -24.73 10.39 -17.60
CA LYS A 43 -25.55 11.40 -16.91
C LYS A 43 -24.73 12.56 -16.34
N TYR A 44 -23.52 12.29 -15.85
CA TYR A 44 -22.64 13.28 -15.21
C TYR A 44 -21.23 13.28 -15.81
N PRO A 45 -21.02 13.83 -17.01
CA PRO A 45 -19.73 13.78 -17.69
C PRO A 45 -18.60 14.52 -16.95
N GLN A 46 -18.94 15.51 -16.11
CA GLN A 46 -17.98 16.22 -15.24
C GLN A 46 -17.26 15.26 -14.26
N MET A 47 -17.89 14.15 -13.88
CA MET A 47 -17.28 13.13 -13.02
C MET A 47 -15.99 12.57 -13.63
N LEU A 48 -15.89 12.46 -14.95
CA LEU A 48 -14.68 11.96 -15.63
C LEU A 48 -13.47 12.85 -15.33
N GLY A 49 -13.65 14.16 -15.22
CA GLY A 49 -12.60 15.09 -14.82
C GLY A 49 -12.13 14.87 -13.38
N HIS A 50 -13.06 14.63 -12.46
CA HIS A 50 -12.74 14.29 -11.07
C HIS A 50 -12.02 12.93 -10.97
N LEU A 51 -12.48 11.92 -11.71
CA LEU A 51 -11.83 10.61 -11.79
C LEU A 51 -10.44 10.71 -12.40
N ALA A 52 -10.26 11.48 -13.47
CA ALA A 52 -8.95 11.70 -14.08
C ALA A 52 -7.99 12.39 -13.12
N THR A 53 -8.45 13.43 -12.40
CA THR A 53 -7.63 14.13 -11.40
C THR A 53 -7.26 13.19 -10.25
N LEU A 54 -8.20 12.38 -9.78
CA LEU A 54 -7.97 11.36 -8.74
C LEU A 54 -6.97 10.29 -9.22
N ALA A 55 -7.11 9.83 -10.46
CA ALA A 55 -6.22 8.84 -11.07
C ALA A 55 -4.80 9.39 -11.24
N LEU A 56 -4.65 10.64 -11.69
CA LEU A 56 -3.35 11.30 -11.81
C LEU A 56 -2.68 11.49 -10.44
N ALA A 57 -3.42 12.02 -9.46
CA ALA A 57 -2.90 12.17 -8.09
C ALA A 57 -2.54 10.80 -7.49
N GLY A 58 -3.36 9.77 -7.74
CA GLY A 58 -3.12 8.39 -7.35
C GLY A 58 -1.85 7.81 -7.99
N ALA A 59 -1.67 7.99 -9.30
CA ALA A 59 -0.49 7.52 -10.04
C ALA A 59 0.80 8.19 -9.53
N LEU A 60 0.77 9.50 -9.28
CA LEU A 60 1.90 10.23 -8.69
C LEU A 60 2.22 9.71 -7.28
N GLY A 61 1.20 9.47 -6.45
CA GLY A 61 1.36 8.88 -5.13
C GLY A 61 1.94 7.47 -5.18
N GLN A 62 1.42 6.63 -6.08
CA GLN A 62 1.92 5.27 -6.30
C GLN A 62 3.38 5.27 -6.75
N LEU A 63 3.78 6.19 -7.63
CA LEU A 63 5.18 6.33 -8.06
C LEU A 63 6.09 6.59 -6.85
N PHE A 64 5.72 7.51 -5.96
CA PHE A 64 6.50 7.80 -4.75
C PHE A 64 6.58 6.61 -3.80
N ILE A 65 5.48 5.88 -3.62
CA ILE A 65 5.44 4.66 -2.78
C ILE A 65 6.37 3.59 -3.36
N PHE A 66 6.27 3.30 -4.65
CA PHE A 66 7.12 2.27 -5.28
C PHE A 66 8.59 2.68 -5.32
N MET A 67 8.90 3.96 -5.54
CA MET A 67 10.26 4.49 -5.41
C MET A 67 10.79 4.28 -3.99
N MET A 68 10.00 4.64 -2.98
CA MET A 68 10.36 4.44 -1.57
C MET A 68 10.59 2.97 -1.22
N VAL A 69 9.73 2.08 -1.68
CA VAL A 69 9.89 0.63 -1.49
C VAL A 69 11.16 0.12 -2.17
N SER A 70 11.47 0.59 -3.39
CA SER A 70 12.66 0.17 -4.13
C SER A 70 13.97 0.67 -3.51
N SER A 71 13.97 1.87 -2.92
CA SER A 71 15.17 2.50 -2.35
C SER A 71 15.38 2.21 -0.86
N PHE A 72 14.30 2.19 -0.07
CA PHE A 72 14.36 2.07 1.40
C PHE A 72 13.69 0.80 1.94
N GLY A 73 13.08 -0.02 1.07
CA GLY A 73 12.36 -1.22 1.45
C GLY A 73 10.92 -0.97 1.90
N ALA A 74 10.15 -2.06 2.01
CA ALA A 74 8.74 -2.00 2.37
C ALA A 74 8.49 -1.54 3.82
N LEU A 75 9.42 -1.83 4.74
CA LEU A 75 9.28 -1.46 6.15
C LEU A 75 9.27 0.07 6.33
N ALA A 76 10.28 0.77 5.77
CA ALA A 76 10.35 2.23 5.83
C ALA A 76 9.13 2.89 5.18
N CYS A 77 8.65 2.33 4.05
CA CYS A 77 7.42 2.80 3.41
C CYS A 77 6.18 2.67 4.30
N SER A 78 6.05 1.55 5.01
CA SER A 78 4.95 1.34 5.95
C SER A 78 4.98 2.41 7.04
N VAL A 79 6.14 2.65 7.67
CA VAL A 79 6.30 3.66 8.74
C VAL A 79 5.97 5.06 8.26
N VAL A 80 6.45 5.46 7.07
CA VAL A 80 6.18 6.80 6.52
C VAL A 80 4.69 6.98 6.23
N THR A 81 4.04 5.98 5.63
CA THR A 81 2.61 6.08 5.29
C THR A 81 1.70 6.06 6.51
N THR A 82 2.00 5.26 7.54
CA THR A 82 1.24 5.23 8.79
C THR A 82 1.40 6.53 9.55
N THR A 83 2.62 7.06 9.64
CA THR A 83 2.92 8.36 10.24
C THR A 83 2.13 9.47 9.56
N ARG A 84 2.15 9.53 8.21
CA ARG A 84 1.34 10.49 7.43
C ARG A 84 -0.15 10.36 7.74
N LYS A 85 -0.71 9.16 7.63
CA LYS A 85 -2.15 8.90 7.88
C LYS A 85 -2.55 9.38 9.27
N PHE A 86 -1.71 9.10 10.26
CA PHE A 86 -1.99 9.43 11.64
C PHE A 86 -1.90 10.92 11.93
N PHE A 87 -0.90 11.64 11.39
CA PHE A 87 -0.87 13.11 11.48
C PHE A 87 -2.07 13.75 10.78
N THR A 88 -2.53 13.22 9.64
CA THR A 88 -3.76 13.70 8.98
C THR A 88 -4.98 13.50 9.88
N VAL A 89 -5.09 12.36 10.56
CA VAL A 89 -6.19 12.10 11.52
C VAL A 89 -6.13 13.07 12.70
N LEU A 90 -4.95 13.27 13.30
CA LEU A 90 -4.80 14.20 14.42
C LEU A 90 -5.14 15.64 14.00
N CYS A 91 -4.62 16.09 12.84
CA CYS A 91 -4.93 17.39 12.28
C CYS A 91 -6.43 17.56 12.04
N SER A 92 -7.09 16.54 11.48
CA SER A 92 -8.54 16.52 11.28
C SER A 92 -9.30 16.70 12.60
N VAL A 93 -8.92 16.00 13.66
CA VAL A 93 -9.55 16.13 14.99
C VAL A 93 -9.37 17.53 15.56
N LEU A 94 -8.15 18.09 15.46
CA LEU A 94 -7.84 19.43 15.96
C LEU A 94 -8.60 20.52 15.18
N LEU A 95 -8.73 20.38 13.86
CA LEU A 95 -9.40 21.37 13.01
C LEU A 95 -10.93 21.29 13.06
N PHE A 96 -11.51 20.09 13.08
CA PHE A 96 -12.96 19.90 13.09
C PHE A 96 -13.56 19.88 14.51
N GLY A 97 -12.74 19.95 15.56
CA GLY A 97 -13.22 20.04 16.95
C GLY A 97 -13.99 18.82 17.44
N ASN A 98 -13.85 17.67 16.76
CA ASN A 98 -14.54 16.45 17.16
C ASN A 98 -14.01 15.97 18.51
N SER A 99 -14.91 15.86 19.49
CA SER A 99 -14.57 15.36 20.83
C SER A 99 -14.24 13.87 20.77
N LEU A 100 -12.94 13.54 20.80
CA LEU A 100 -12.49 12.16 20.92
C LEU A 100 -12.74 11.64 22.35
N SER A 101 -13.31 10.44 22.45
CA SER A 101 -13.43 9.69 23.70
C SER A 101 -12.04 9.44 24.31
N SER A 102 -11.96 9.35 25.64
CA SER A 102 -10.72 9.05 26.35
C SER A 102 -10.01 7.78 25.85
N ARG A 103 -10.77 6.80 25.35
CA ARG A 103 -10.22 5.57 24.72
C ARG A 103 -9.49 5.85 23.42
N GLN A 104 -9.97 6.80 22.61
CA GLN A 104 -9.34 7.19 21.35
C GLN A 104 -8.06 7.99 21.59
N TRP A 105 -8.03 8.82 22.64
CA TRP A 105 -6.80 9.49 23.07
C TRP A 105 -5.73 8.51 23.53
N MET A 106 -6.09 7.48 24.31
CA MET A 106 -5.15 6.41 24.66
C MET A 106 -4.61 5.70 23.41
N GLY A 107 -5.48 5.39 22.45
CA GLY A 107 -5.07 4.81 21.17
C GLY A 107 -4.11 5.70 20.38
N ALA A 108 -4.35 7.01 20.35
CA ALA A 108 -3.47 7.98 19.69
C ALA A 108 -2.07 8.01 20.35
N VAL A 109 -2.01 8.08 21.68
CA VAL A 109 -0.73 8.04 22.42
C VAL A 109 0.02 6.74 22.17
N LEU A 110 -0.68 5.60 22.12
CA LEU A 110 -0.09 4.29 21.83
C LEU A 110 0.52 4.24 20.42
N VAL A 111 -0.19 4.76 19.40
CA VAL A 111 0.32 4.82 18.01
C VAL A 111 1.54 5.72 17.91
N PHE A 112 1.54 6.91 18.53
CA PHE A 112 2.73 7.77 18.57
C PHE A 112 3.91 7.06 19.22
N THR A 113 3.69 6.45 20.39
CA THR A 113 4.75 5.74 21.13
C THR A 113 5.33 4.59 20.30
N GLY A 114 4.49 3.82 19.62
CA GLY A 114 4.91 2.74 18.74
C GLY A 114 5.72 3.23 17.53
N LEU A 115 5.28 4.31 16.87
CA LEU A 115 6.00 4.90 15.72
C LEU A 115 7.35 5.49 16.14
N PHE A 116 7.39 6.21 17.27
CA PHE A 116 8.65 6.72 17.80
C PHE A 116 9.58 5.58 18.20
N ALA A 117 9.07 4.55 18.90
CA ALA A 117 9.86 3.38 19.25
C ALA A 117 10.41 2.66 18.01
N ASP A 118 9.62 2.48 16.95
CA ASP A 118 10.08 1.87 15.70
C ASP A 118 11.13 2.74 14.99
N MET A 119 10.98 4.07 15.00
CA MET A 119 11.97 5.00 14.46
C MET A 119 13.30 5.00 15.25
N PHE A 120 13.25 4.92 16.58
CA PHE A 120 14.44 4.94 17.45
C PHE A 120 15.13 3.57 17.57
N PHE A 121 14.37 2.49 17.71
CA PHE A 121 14.89 1.14 17.94
C PHE A 121 14.97 0.28 16.68
N GLY A 122 14.21 0.59 15.62
CA GLY A 122 14.21 -0.16 14.37
C GLY A 122 15.58 -0.20 13.67
N LYS A 123 16.49 0.72 14.01
CA LYS A 123 17.87 0.76 13.51
C LYS A 123 18.79 -0.32 14.12
N LYS A 124 18.38 -1.03 15.18
CA LYS A 124 19.14 -2.12 15.83
C LYS A 124 18.58 -3.53 15.64
N GLY A 125 17.45 -3.70 14.94
CA GLY A 125 16.71 -4.97 14.94
C GLY A 125 16.06 -5.36 13.61
N ALA A 126 16.74 -5.17 12.47
CA ALA A 126 16.27 -5.64 11.17
C ALA A 126 16.33 -7.18 11.02
N ALA A 127 15.69 -7.91 11.94
CA ALA A 127 15.54 -9.36 11.92
C ALA A 127 14.13 -9.85 12.37
N ALA A 128 13.14 -8.97 12.50
CA ALA A 128 11.76 -9.35 12.86
C ALA A 128 10.76 -9.00 11.74
N GLY A 129 11.04 -9.51 10.55
CA GLY A 129 10.14 -9.48 9.39
C GLY A 129 10.44 -10.69 8.50
N LYS A 130 10.45 -11.88 9.09
CA LYS A 130 10.57 -13.14 8.35
C LYS A 130 9.35 -13.28 7.43
N SER A 131 9.52 -12.95 6.15
CA SER A 131 8.71 -13.55 5.08
C SER A 131 8.84 -15.08 5.18
N PRO A 132 7.76 -15.86 4.96
CA PRO A 132 7.77 -17.32 5.21
C PRO A 132 8.78 -18.06 4.32
N PRO A 133 9.33 -19.21 4.78
CA PRO A 133 10.44 -19.90 4.12
C PRO A 133 9.95 -20.77 2.95
N LYS A 134 10.17 -20.35 1.71
CA LYS A 134 10.10 -21.26 0.55
C LYS A 134 11.47 -21.92 0.32
N SER A 135 11.78 -22.94 1.11
CA SER A 135 13.04 -23.72 0.96
C SER A 135 12.86 -25.24 0.97
N LYS A 136 11.68 -25.80 0.66
CA LYS A 136 11.53 -27.27 0.58
C LYS A 136 11.34 -27.88 -0.81
N GLU A 137 11.01 -27.08 -1.84
CA GLU A 137 10.66 -27.65 -3.16
C GLU A 137 11.89 -28.09 -4.00
N LYS A 138 13.08 -27.54 -3.74
CA LYS A 138 14.29 -27.83 -4.55
C LYS A 138 15.07 -29.08 -4.15
N SER A 139 14.70 -29.74 -3.04
CA SER A 139 15.38 -30.96 -2.57
C SER A 139 14.81 -32.22 -3.21
N GLU A 140 13.50 -32.27 -3.50
CA GLU A 140 12.86 -33.47 -4.05
C GLU A 140 13.14 -33.63 -5.55
N ILE A 141 13.22 -32.53 -6.31
CA ILE A 141 13.50 -32.58 -7.76
C ILE A 141 14.93 -33.09 -8.05
N ASN A 142 15.91 -32.76 -7.19
CA ASN A 142 17.29 -33.26 -7.35
C ASN A 142 17.50 -34.70 -6.85
N GLY A 143 16.55 -35.24 -6.08
CA GLY A 143 16.54 -36.65 -5.66
C GLY A 143 15.82 -37.56 -6.65
N LEU A 144 14.87 -37.03 -7.42
CA LEU A 144 14.14 -37.75 -8.47
C LEU A 144 14.87 -37.75 -9.84
N LEU A 145 15.91 -36.93 -9.99
CA LEU A 145 16.76 -36.86 -11.19
C LEU A 145 18.16 -37.49 -10.99
N LYS A 146 18.34 -38.28 -9.94
CA LYS A 146 19.45 -39.23 -9.77
C LYS A 146 18.89 -40.65 -9.73
#